data_AF-A0A955PYA0-F1
#
_entry.id   AF-A0A955PYA0-F1
#
_cell.length_a   1.000
_cell.length_b   1.000
_cell.length_c   1.000
_cell.angle_alpha   90.00
_cell.angle_beta   90.00
_cell.angle_gamma   90.00
#
_symmetry.space_group_name_H-M   'P 1'
#
loop_
_entity.id
_entity.type
_entity.pdbx_description
1 polymer ?
#
loop_
_entity_poly.entity_id
_entity_poly.type
_entity_poly.pdbx_seq_one_letter_code
_entity_poly.pdbx_strand_id
1 'polypeptide(L)'
;MKNESAARGTAVFLDRDGTLNHDTGYVTSPEQLVLFPGVPEAIARLNRLGAMVLLVTNQSAIGRGMMTIEGLESIHERLAELIRPSGARIDGI
;
A
#
# COMPACT_ATOMS: atom_id res chain seq x y z
N MET A 1 21.34 -14.63 -15.81
CA MET A 1 20.19 -14.65 -14.88
C MET A 1 20.48 -13.62 -13.79
N LYS A 2 19.67 -12.57 -13.65
CA LYS A 2 19.86 -11.54 -12.62
C LYS A 2 19.35 -12.10 -11.29
N ASN A 3 20.06 -11.82 -10.21
CA ASN A 3 19.82 -12.37 -8.88
C ASN A 3 18.40 -12.00 -8.37
N GLU A 4 17.46 -12.95 -8.38
CA GLU A 4 16.05 -12.77 -8.00
C GLU A 4 15.83 -12.54 -6.49
N SER A 5 16.91 -12.32 -5.73
CA SER A 5 16.84 -12.07 -4.29
C SER A 5 17.83 -11.00 -3.84
N ALA A 6 18.17 -10.07 -4.75
CA ALA A 6 19.15 -9.01 -4.53
C ALA A 6 18.84 -8.09 -3.33
N ALA A 7 17.58 -8.05 -2.88
CA ALA A 7 17.11 -7.24 -1.76
C ALA A 7 16.64 -8.07 -0.56
N ARG A 8 17.00 -9.36 -0.47
CA ARG A 8 16.65 -10.20 0.68
C ARG A 8 17.25 -9.63 1.96
N GLY A 9 16.42 -9.51 3.01
CA GLY A 9 16.80 -8.85 4.27
C GLY A 9 16.65 -7.32 4.24
N THR A 10 16.15 -6.75 3.15
CA THR A 10 15.78 -5.33 3.06
C THR A 10 14.30 -5.15 3.35
N ALA A 11 13.95 -4.10 4.08
CA ALA A 11 12.58 -3.62 4.25
C ALA A 11 12.44 -2.25 3.58
N VAL A 12 11.35 -2.06 2.84
CA VAL A 12 10.96 -0.80 2.21
C VAL A 12 9.68 -0.33 2.89
N PHE A 13 9.78 0.78 3.60
CA PHE A 13 8.65 1.43 4.26
C PHE A 13 8.05 2.45 3.30
N LEU A 14 6.76 2.34 3.02
CA LEU A 14 6.03 3.21 2.11
C LEU A 14 4.92 3.92 2.87
N ASP A 15 4.74 5.20 2.58
CA ASP A 15 3.52 5.90 2.95
C ASP A 15 2.38 5.53 1.99
N ARG A 16 1.13 5.83 2.34
CA ARG A 16 -0.06 5.54 1.54
C ARG A 16 -0.49 6.77 0.72
N ASP A 17 -1.00 7.79 1.40
CA ASP A 17 -1.62 8.96 0.76
C ASP A 17 -0.54 9.89 0.22
N GLY A 18 -0.59 10.20 -1.08
CA GLY A 18 0.45 10.97 -1.79
C GLY A 18 1.65 10.14 -2.24
N THR A 19 1.71 8.85 -1.90
CA THR A 19 2.78 7.92 -2.30
C THR A 19 2.26 6.76 -3.15
N LEU A 20 1.31 5.98 -2.63
CA LEU A 20 0.65 4.90 -3.38
C LEU A 20 -0.60 5.40 -4.10
N ASN A 21 -1.40 6.24 -3.46
CA ASN A 21 -2.61 6.84 -4.00
C ASN A 21 -2.56 8.36 -3.98
N HIS A 22 -3.47 8.97 -4.73
CA HIS A 22 -3.70 10.41 -4.65
C HIS A 22 -4.10 10.83 -3.23
N ASP A 23 -3.45 11.87 -2.69
CA ASP A 23 -3.87 12.52 -1.46
C ASP A 23 -4.99 13.53 -1.77
N THR A 24 -6.20 13.24 -1.28
CA THR A 24 -7.38 14.12 -1.39
C THR A 24 -7.73 14.80 -0.06
N GLY A 25 -6.80 14.82 0.89
CA GLY A 25 -6.97 15.30 2.25
C GLY A 25 -7.37 14.19 3.22
N TYR A 26 -8.47 13.48 2.92
CA TYR A 26 -8.84 12.25 3.63
C TYR A 26 -9.43 11.22 2.66
N VAL A 27 -8.86 10.03 2.65
CA VAL A 27 -9.44 8.84 2.00
C VAL A 27 -10.19 8.06 3.07
N THR A 28 -11.51 8.17 3.08
CA THR A 28 -12.38 7.61 4.13
C THR A 28 -13.30 6.50 3.63
N SER A 29 -13.21 6.14 2.35
CA SER A 29 -13.90 4.96 1.80
C SER A 29 -13.05 4.24 0.75
N PRO A 30 -13.29 2.94 0.51
CA PRO A 30 -12.56 2.15 -0.49
C PRO A 30 -12.59 2.74 -1.90
N GLU A 31 -13.71 3.37 -2.29
CA GLU A 31 -13.91 3.91 -3.64
C GLU A 31 -13.05 5.16 -3.91
N GLN A 32 -12.64 5.85 -2.84
CA GLN A 32 -11.76 7.02 -2.93
C GLN A 32 -10.28 6.61 -3.11
N LEU A 33 -9.94 5.34 -2.88
CA LEU A 33 -8.58 4.86 -3.04
C LEU A 33 -8.23 4.68 -4.52
N VAL A 34 -7.56 5.68 -5.08
CA VAL A 34 -7.09 5.68 -6.48
C VAL A 34 -5.56 5.65 -6.51
N LEU A 35 -4.99 4.50 -6.89
CA LEU A 35 -3.54 4.32 -6.99
C LEU A 35 -2.94 5.13 -8.13
N PHE A 36 -1.70 5.60 -7.95
CA PHE A 36 -0.92 6.14 -9.05
C PHE A 36 -0.58 5.04 -10.08
N PRO A 37 -0.45 5.39 -11.37
CA PRO A 37 -0.01 4.45 -12.39
C PRO A 37 1.34 3.82 -12.05
N GLY A 38 1.48 2.50 -12.21
CA GLY A 38 2.73 1.79 -11.98
C GLY A 38 2.98 1.34 -10.53
N VAL A 39 2.14 1.77 -9.57
CA VAL A 39 2.30 1.39 -8.16
C VAL A 39 2.22 -0.13 -7.95
N PRO A 40 1.20 -0.85 -8.49
CA PRO A 40 1.17 -2.30 -8.39
C PRO A 40 2.43 -2.97 -8.94
N GLU A 41 2.94 -2.52 -10.09
CA GLU A 41 4.12 -3.07 -10.74
C GLU A 41 5.40 -2.80 -9.95
N ALA A 42 5.51 -1.61 -9.33
CA ALA A 42 6.64 -1.21 -8.51
C ALA A 42 6.72 -2.05 -7.23
N ILE A 43 5.61 -2.23 -6.52
CA ILE A 43 5.54 -3.08 -5.32
C ILE A 43 5.89 -4.52 -5.71
N ALA A 44 5.30 -5.05 -6.77
CA ALA A 44 5.58 -6.41 -7.23
C ALA A 44 7.07 -6.59 -7.59
N ARG A 45 7.71 -5.57 -8.15
CA ARG A 45 9.15 -5.60 -8.44
C ARG A 45 9.99 -5.64 -7.17
N LEU A 46 9.64 -4.89 -6.13
CA LEU A 46 10.31 -4.97 -4.82
C LEU A 46 10.14 -6.35 -4.21
N ASN A 47 8.93 -6.89 -4.22
CA ASN A 47 8.64 -8.22 -3.72
C ASN A 47 9.44 -9.31 -4.47
N ARG A 48 9.55 -9.21 -5.81
CA ARG A 48 10.36 -10.12 -6.64
C ARG A 48 11.86 -10.00 -6.41
N LEU A 49 12.35 -8.88 -5.87
CA LEU A 49 13.75 -8.74 -5.47
C LEU A 49 14.01 -9.31 -4.06
N GLY A 50 12.98 -9.79 -3.37
CA GLY A 50 13.07 -10.33 -2.02
C GLY A 50 12.98 -9.29 -0.91
N ALA A 51 12.64 -8.04 -1.22
CA ALA A 51 12.38 -7.01 -0.21
C ALA A 51 11.03 -7.25 0.48
N MET A 52 10.97 -6.92 1.77
CA MET A 52 9.71 -6.74 2.49
C MET A 52 9.16 -5.34 2.19
N VAL A 53 7.89 -5.23 1.86
CA VAL A 53 7.21 -3.96 1.65
C VAL A 53 6.24 -3.73 2.81
N LEU A 54 6.46 -2.67 3.57
CA LEU A 54 5.68 -2.32 4.76
C LEU A 54 4.99 -0.98 4.51
N LEU A 55 3.68 -0.93 4.74
CA LEU A 55 2.93 0.32 4.71
C LEU A 55 3.04 0.98 6.09
N VAL A 56 3.29 2.28 6.12
CA VAL A 56 3.28 3.08 7.35
C VAL A 56 2.51 4.35 7.03
N THR A 57 1.34 4.53 7.64
CA THR A 57 0.46 5.63 7.28
C THR A 57 -0.26 6.23 8.49
N ASN A 58 -0.39 7.56 8.51
CA ASN A 58 -1.10 8.28 9.56
C ASN A 58 -2.58 8.46 9.22
N GLN A 59 -3.46 7.68 9.84
CA GLN A 59 -4.90 7.68 9.57
C GLN A 59 -5.69 8.52 10.57
N SER A 60 -5.34 9.80 10.62
CA SER A 60 -5.88 10.76 11.59
C SER A 60 -7.38 11.10 11.39
N ALA A 61 -8.00 10.63 10.30
CA ALA A 61 -9.45 10.66 10.08
C ALA A 61 -10.23 9.91 11.18
N ILE A 62 -9.64 8.83 11.73
CA ILE A 62 -10.25 8.05 12.82
C ILE A 62 -10.40 8.91 14.08
N GLY A 63 -9.32 9.55 14.51
CA GLY A 63 -9.33 10.43 15.69
C GLY A 63 -10.22 11.66 15.54
N ARG A 64 -10.60 12.01 14.31
CA ARG A 64 -11.54 13.10 13.99
C ARG A 64 -12.99 12.63 13.81
N GLY A 65 -13.27 11.34 13.97
CA GLY A 65 -14.63 10.78 13.81
C GLY A 65 -15.13 10.75 12.36
N MET A 66 -14.24 10.86 11.38
CA MET A 66 -14.60 10.83 9.95
C MET A 66 -14.68 9.41 9.39
N MET A 67 -14.07 8.44 10.07
CA MET A 67 -14.01 7.04 9.67
C MET A 67 -13.83 6.15 10.90
N THR A 68 -14.32 4.91 10.85
CA THR A 68 -14.07 3.90 11.90
C THR A 68 -12.82 3.07 11.60
N ILE A 69 -12.37 2.25 12.55
CA ILE A 69 -11.26 1.32 12.31
C ILE A 69 -11.68 0.30 11.25
N GLU A 70 -12.91 -0.18 11.28
CA GLU A 70 -13.45 -1.12 10.28
C GLU A 70 -13.49 -0.49 8.88
N GLY A 71 -13.84 0.79 8.79
CA GLY A 71 -13.76 1.53 7.52
C GLY A 71 -12.33 1.64 6.99
N LEU A 72 -11.34 1.81 7.88
CA LEU A 72 -9.93 1.78 7.48
C LEU A 72 -9.52 0.38 6.99
N GLU A 73 -9.94 -0.69 7.66
CA GLU A 73 -9.66 -2.06 7.22
C GLU A 73 -10.22 -2.33 5.82
N SER A 74 -11.44 -1.87 5.50
CA SER A 74 -12.00 -1.99 4.15
C SER A 74 -11.17 -1.25 3.09
N ILE A 75 -10.51 -0.13 3.44
CA ILE A 75 -9.58 0.56 2.54
C ILE A 75 -8.31 -0.27 2.34
N HIS A 76 -7.78 -0.90 3.39
CA HIS A 76 -6.62 -1.79 3.29
C HIS A 76 -6.92 -3.05 2.45
N GLU A 77 -8.10 -3.63 2.61
CA GLU A 77 -8.57 -4.73 1.77
C GLU A 77 -8.63 -4.31 0.31
N ARG A 78 -9.21 -3.14 0.03
CA ARG A 78 -9.25 -2.58 -1.32
C ARG A 78 -7.85 -2.34 -1.90
N LEU A 79 -6.91 -1.84 -1.10
CA LEU A 79 -5.51 -1.69 -1.52
C LEU A 79 -4.93 -3.05 -1.94
N ALA A 80 -5.12 -4.09 -1.13
CA ALA A 80 -4.65 -5.44 -1.44
C ALA A 80 -5.28 -5.98 -2.73
N GLU A 81 -6.58 -5.78 -2.92
CA GLU A 81 -7.29 -6.16 -4.16
C GLU A 81 -6.70 -5.49 -5.41
N LEU A 82 -6.40 -4.20 -5.33
CA LEU A 82 -5.88 -3.41 -6.45
C LEU A 82 -4.47 -3.82 -6.87
N ILE A 83 -3.62 -4.22 -5.91
CA ILE A 83 -2.22 -4.58 -6.20
C ILE A 83 -2.03 -6.06 -6.55
N ARG A 84 -2.92 -6.95 -6.05
CA ARG A 84 -2.82 -8.41 -6.21
C ARG A 84 -2.67 -8.89 -7.67
N PRO A 85 -3.35 -8.32 -8.69
CA PRO A 85 -3.21 -8.77 -10.08
C PRO A 85 -1.77 -8.68 -10.62
N SER A 86 -0.97 -7.73 -10.14
CA SER A 86 0.44 -7.57 -10.55
C SER A 86 1.40 -8.50 -9.76
N GLY A 87 0.87 -9.34 -8.87
CA GLY A 87 1.65 -10.20 -7.97
C GLY A 87 2.30 -9.42 -6.82
N ALA A 88 1.85 -8.20 -6.57
CA ALA A 88 2.30 -7.37 -5.46
C ALA A 88 1.68 -7.81 -4.13
N ARG A 89 2.42 -7.59 -3.05
CA ARG A 89 1.98 -7.78 -1.67
C ARG A 89 2.58 -6.69 -0.78
N ILE A 90 1.81 -6.33 0.25
CA ILE A 90 2.28 -5.58 1.41
C ILE A 90 2.43 -6.61 2.53
N ASP A 91 3.62 -6.68 3.12
CA ASP A 91 3.97 -7.68 4.14
C ASP A 91 3.52 -7.25 5.55
N GLY A 92 3.14 -5.98 5.74
CA GLY A 92 2.58 -5.44 6.99
C GLY A 92 2.10 -3.99 6.84
N ILE A 93 1.13 -3.60 7.66
CA ILE A 93 0.52 -2.25 7.74
C ILE A 93 0.45 -1.84 9.21
#